data_AF-A0A6M3IWK7-F1
#
_entry.id   AF-A0A6M3IWK7-F1
#
_cell.length_a   1.000
_cell.length_b   1.000
_cell.length_c   1.000
_cell.angle_alpha   90.00
_cell.angle_beta   90.00
_cell.angle_gamma   90.00
#
_symmetry.space_group_name_H-M   'P 1'
#
loop_
_entity.id
_entity.type
_entity.pdbx_description
1 polymer ?
#
loop_
_entity_poly.entity_id
_entity_poly.type
_entity_poly.pdbx_seq_one_letter_code
_entity_poly.pdbx_strand_id
1 'polypeptide(L)'
;PKDENDVAGIAAFNKAMGVPETADGYGLKDPAIPESMKSMTFDKKTFSEAIHKFGLTPKQANGLWQVYTEMSMGAYNKYTTDNNNALTQMVNGLRQEWGDAYDSNVELGQMVINKFADSPESADYITASLLKDPRGVKFMAKIGSQFAENKIGDFKYQRFSFTPEQAKGEIDKILNDPAHPYNNPKATNEEHENAVRFVNSLYEAVSKAKG
;
A
#
# COMPACT_ATOMS: atom_id res chain seq x y z
N PRO A 1 24.61 -2.70 45.32
CA PRO A 1 23.53 -3.71 45.45
C PRO A 1 24.06 -5.13 45.65
N LYS A 2 23.41 -5.92 46.51
CA LYS A 2 23.68 -7.35 46.70
C LYS A 2 23.11 -8.21 45.58
N ASP A 3 21.97 -7.82 45.04
CA ASP A 3 21.27 -8.41 43.89
C ASP A 3 20.32 -7.37 43.25
N GLU A 4 19.52 -7.78 42.28
CA GLU A 4 18.56 -6.92 41.55
C GLU A 4 17.36 -6.45 42.39
N ASN A 5 17.10 -7.06 43.54
CA ASN A 5 16.01 -6.71 44.45
C ASN A 5 16.47 -5.82 45.61
N ASP A 6 17.78 -5.56 45.75
CA ASP A 6 18.34 -4.68 46.77
C ASP A 6 18.09 -3.19 46.45
N VAL A 7 16.85 -2.74 46.63
CA VAL A 7 16.38 -1.38 46.32
C VAL A 7 17.27 -0.31 46.94
N ALA A 8 17.65 -0.48 48.21
CA ALA A 8 18.51 0.48 48.91
C ALA A 8 19.93 0.51 48.32
N GLY A 9 20.49 -0.68 48.02
CA GLY A 9 21.79 -0.79 47.37
C GLY A 9 21.83 -0.30 45.93
N ILE A 10 20.73 -0.40 45.18
CA ILE A 10 20.57 0.18 43.84
C ILE A 10 20.48 1.70 43.94
N ALA A 11 19.66 2.24 44.84
CA ALA A 11 19.52 3.69 45.02
C ALA A 11 20.86 4.34 45.43
N ALA A 12 21.61 3.73 46.34
CA ALA A 12 22.94 4.22 46.73
C ALA A 12 23.94 4.19 45.57
N PHE A 13 23.94 3.12 44.78
CA PHE A 13 24.78 3.01 43.58
C PHE A 13 24.42 4.06 42.54
N ASN A 14 23.14 4.22 42.22
CA ASN A 14 22.63 5.20 41.26
C ASN A 14 23.04 6.63 41.66
N LYS A 15 22.88 6.98 42.94
CA LYS A 15 23.32 8.28 43.47
C LYS A 15 24.83 8.47 43.33
N ALA A 16 25.63 7.45 43.66
CA ALA A 16 27.09 7.50 43.56
C ALA A 16 27.56 7.66 42.10
N MET A 17 26.84 7.07 41.15
CA MET A 17 27.14 7.14 39.72
C MET A 17 26.55 8.38 39.03
N GLY A 18 25.88 9.27 39.76
CA GLY A 18 25.28 10.48 39.23
C GLY A 18 24.08 10.23 38.33
N VAL A 19 23.35 9.13 38.53
CA VAL A 19 22.05 8.91 37.89
C VAL A 19 21.11 10.03 38.35
N PRO A 20 20.52 10.80 37.43
CA PRO A 20 19.61 11.89 37.79
C PRO A 20 18.37 11.40 38.54
N GLU A 21 17.76 12.26 39.36
CA GLU A 21 16.50 11.94 40.06
C GLU A 21 15.30 11.84 39.11
N THR A 22 15.37 12.51 37.96
CA THR A 22 14.32 12.50 36.93
C THR A 22 14.90 12.24 35.54
N ALA A 23 14.07 11.74 34.62
CA ALA A 23 14.46 11.47 33.24
C ALA A 23 15.00 12.72 32.49
N ASP A 24 14.53 13.91 32.81
CA ASP A 24 14.98 15.14 32.14
C ASP A 24 16.43 15.53 32.49
N GLY A 25 16.95 15.00 33.61
CA GLY A 25 18.28 15.34 34.11
C GLY A 25 19.45 14.73 33.33
N TYR A 26 19.20 13.89 32.32
CA TYR A 26 20.27 13.23 31.54
C TYR A 26 21.02 14.15 30.58
N GLY A 27 20.44 15.31 30.22
CA GLY A 27 21.08 16.29 29.33
C GLY A 27 21.42 15.73 27.94
N LEU A 28 20.53 14.92 27.35
CA LEU A 28 20.75 14.30 26.04
C LEU A 28 20.95 15.37 24.95
N LYS A 29 22.08 15.28 24.23
CA LYS A 29 22.43 16.22 23.15
C LYS A 29 21.48 16.09 21.97
N ASP A 30 21.22 17.20 21.26
CA ASP A 30 20.51 17.13 19.98
C ASP A 30 21.36 16.39 18.94
N PRO A 31 20.79 15.41 18.22
CA PRO A 31 21.50 14.76 17.12
C PRO A 31 21.73 15.77 15.99
N ALA A 32 22.88 15.66 15.33
CA ALA A 32 23.19 16.46 14.15
C ALA A 32 22.49 15.88 12.91
N ILE A 33 21.25 16.31 12.68
CA ILE A 33 20.43 15.83 11.55
C ILE A 33 20.83 16.59 10.28
N PRO A 34 21.25 15.91 9.19
CA PRO A 34 21.49 16.55 7.90
C PRO A 34 20.20 17.13 7.30
N GLU A 35 20.31 18.18 6.48
CA GLU A 35 19.15 18.82 5.81
C GLU A 35 18.32 17.82 4.98
N SER A 36 18.96 16.82 4.39
CA SER A 36 18.30 15.74 3.63
C SER A 36 17.38 14.84 4.48
N MET A 37 17.48 14.93 5.81
CA MET A 37 16.72 14.14 6.77
C MET A 37 15.92 15.02 7.74
N LYS A 38 15.63 16.28 7.38
CA LYS A 38 14.94 17.22 8.29
C LYS A 38 13.54 16.80 8.75
N SER A 39 12.91 15.85 8.04
CA SER A 39 11.64 15.24 8.45
C SER A 39 11.81 14.22 9.57
N MET A 40 13.04 13.76 9.81
CA MET A 40 13.36 12.84 10.87
C MET A 40 13.28 13.55 12.22
N THR A 41 12.58 12.94 13.16
CA THR A 41 12.46 13.42 14.53
C THR A 41 12.93 12.35 15.49
N PHE A 42 13.47 12.79 16.63
CA PHE A 42 13.97 11.92 17.67
C PHE A 42 13.27 12.25 18.98
N ASP A 43 12.55 11.28 19.53
CA ASP A 43 11.85 11.45 20.80
C ASP A 43 12.79 11.27 21.99
N LYS A 44 13.43 12.37 22.38
CA LYS A 44 14.30 12.43 23.56
C LYS A 44 13.57 12.08 24.84
N LYS A 45 12.29 12.46 24.97
CA LYS A 45 11.55 12.26 26.22
C LYS A 45 11.34 10.78 26.47
N THR A 46 10.78 10.07 25.50
CA THR A 46 10.56 8.62 25.60
C THR A 46 11.88 7.88 25.82
N PHE A 47 12.96 8.31 25.14
CA PHE A 47 14.28 7.71 25.35
C PHE A 47 14.82 7.94 26.76
N SER A 48 14.74 9.18 27.27
CA SER A 48 15.15 9.55 28.63
C SER A 48 14.36 8.78 29.70
N GLU A 49 13.04 8.61 29.53
CA GLU A 49 12.21 7.83 30.44
C GLU A 49 12.63 6.35 30.47
N ALA A 50 12.93 5.78 29.30
CA ALA A 50 13.38 4.39 29.19
C ALA A 50 14.72 4.17 29.90
N ILE A 51 15.73 4.99 29.62
CA ILE A 51 17.06 4.84 30.24
C ILE A 51 17.05 5.14 31.74
N HIS A 52 16.18 6.05 32.20
CA HIS A 52 16.00 6.34 33.63
C HIS A 52 15.48 5.13 34.39
N LYS A 53 14.48 4.42 33.83
CA LYS A 53 13.93 3.18 34.40
C LYS A 53 15.00 2.11 34.62
N PHE A 54 16.00 2.04 33.76
CA PHE A 54 17.12 1.11 33.87
C PHE A 54 18.30 1.65 34.69
N GLY A 55 18.19 2.85 35.27
CA GLY A 55 19.22 3.43 36.14
C GLY A 55 20.54 3.70 35.42
N LEU A 56 20.51 4.00 34.11
CA LEU A 56 21.74 4.27 33.36
C LEU A 56 22.42 5.52 33.90
N THR A 57 23.75 5.54 33.85
CA THR A 57 24.55 6.74 34.15
C THR A 57 24.45 7.76 33.02
N PRO A 58 24.69 9.06 33.28
CA PRO A 58 24.69 10.08 32.22
C PRO A 58 25.64 9.78 31.05
N LYS A 59 26.78 9.15 31.32
CA LYS A 59 27.73 8.72 30.28
C LYS A 59 27.15 7.63 29.39
N GLN A 60 26.53 6.61 29.97
CA GLN A 60 25.89 5.51 29.23
C GLN A 60 24.68 6.03 28.43
N ALA A 61 23.86 6.88 29.05
CA ALA A 61 22.73 7.55 28.42
C ALA A 61 23.12 8.30 27.14
N ASN A 62 24.13 9.18 27.23
CA ASN A 62 24.61 9.95 26.09
C ASN A 62 25.25 9.06 25.01
N GLY A 63 26.01 8.03 25.40
CA GLY A 63 26.60 7.09 24.45
C GLY A 63 25.55 6.28 23.68
N LEU A 64 24.55 5.75 24.36
CA LEU A 64 23.45 5.02 23.71
C LEU A 64 22.59 5.94 22.84
N TRP A 65 22.34 7.17 23.29
CA TRP A 65 21.62 8.15 22.49
C TRP A 65 22.33 8.47 21.18
N GLN A 66 23.66 8.67 21.23
CA GLN A 66 24.48 8.86 20.03
C GLN A 66 24.37 7.65 19.09
N VAL A 67 24.57 6.43 19.60
CA VAL A 67 24.49 5.21 18.77
C VAL A 67 23.09 5.05 18.17
N TYR A 68 22.03 5.25 18.96
CA TYR A 68 20.65 5.14 18.50
C TYR A 68 20.35 6.14 17.38
N THR A 69 20.75 7.40 17.56
CA THR A 69 20.52 8.46 16.55
C THR A 69 21.31 8.20 15.27
N GLU A 70 22.59 7.81 15.38
CA GLU A 70 23.44 7.44 14.24
C GLU A 70 22.88 6.22 13.48
N MET A 71 22.48 5.15 14.18
CA MET A 71 21.88 3.97 13.56
C MET A 71 20.59 4.32 12.82
N SER A 72 19.74 5.15 13.43
CA SER A 72 18.47 5.55 12.83
C SER A 72 18.69 6.38 11.57
N MET A 73 19.61 7.35 11.60
CA MET A 73 19.98 8.14 10.42
C MET A 73 20.58 7.25 9.32
N GLY A 74 21.44 6.29 9.69
CA GLY A 74 22.00 5.31 8.77
C GLY A 74 20.93 4.44 8.09
N ALA A 75 19.95 3.97 8.86
CA ALA A 75 18.82 3.21 8.35
C ALA A 75 17.95 4.04 7.39
N TYR A 76 17.65 5.29 7.76
CA TYR A 76 16.91 6.22 6.89
C TYR A 76 17.64 6.48 5.57
N ASN A 77 18.95 6.73 5.63
CA ASN A 77 19.76 6.94 4.43
C ASN A 77 19.73 5.71 3.52
N LYS A 78 19.96 4.53 4.11
CA LYS A 78 19.93 3.26 3.37
C LYS A 78 18.58 3.04 2.71
N TYR A 79 17.49 3.21 3.45
CA TYR A 79 16.13 3.10 2.89
C TYR A 79 15.92 4.05 1.70
N THR A 80 16.33 5.31 1.84
CA THR A 80 16.20 6.32 0.79
C THR A 80 17.04 5.97 -0.45
N THR A 81 18.30 5.56 -0.26
CA THR A 81 19.18 5.11 -1.35
C THR A 81 18.63 3.87 -2.04
N ASP A 82 18.22 2.86 -1.28
CA ASP A 82 17.68 1.61 -1.83
C ASP A 82 16.40 1.88 -2.63
N ASN A 83 15.51 2.75 -2.13
CA ASN A 83 14.29 3.15 -2.83
C ASN A 83 14.60 3.90 -4.14
N ASN A 84 15.54 4.85 -4.13
CA ASN A 84 15.95 5.58 -5.33
C ASN A 84 16.58 4.66 -6.39
N ASN A 85 17.38 3.68 -5.94
CA ASN A 85 17.96 2.68 -6.82
C ASN A 85 16.88 1.78 -7.42
N ALA A 86 15.93 1.31 -6.62
CA ALA A 86 14.81 0.51 -7.10
C ALA A 86 13.96 1.25 -8.13
N LEU A 87 13.64 2.53 -7.87
CA LEU A 87 12.93 3.39 -8.82
C LEU A 87 13.71 3.55 -10.14
N THR A 88 15.01 3.80 -10.06
CA THR A 88 15.88 3.93 -11.24
C THR A 88 15.92 2.64 -12.05
N GLN A 89 16.07 1.49 -11.40
CA GLN A 89 16.06 0.18 -12.05
C GLN A 89 14.71 -0.12 -12.71
N MET A 90 13.61 0.21 -12.04
CA MET A 90 12.27 0.07 -12.57
C MET A 90 12.10 0.88 -13.86
N VAL A 91 12.43 2.18 -13.81
CA VAL A 91 12.32 3.08 -14.98
C VAL A 91 13.19 2.58 -16.13
N ASN A 92 14.43 2.18 -15.86
CA ASN A 92 15.32 1.65 -16.89
C ASN A 92 14.79 0.35 -17.51
N GLY A 93 14.25 -0.56 -16.70
CA GLY A 93 13.65 -1.80 -17.19
C GLY A 93 12.42 -1.55 -18.08
N LEU A 94 11.55 -0.62 -17.68
CA LEU A 94 10.40 -0.23 -18.48
C LEU A 94 10.81 0.48 -19.78
N ARG A 95 11.83 1.35 -19.75
CA ARG A 95 12.38 1.97 -20.97
C ARG A 95 13.02 0.95 -21.89
N GLN A 96 13.70 -0.07 -21.35
CA GLN A 96 14.26 -1.16 -22.16
C GLN A 96 13.15 -2.00 -22.82
N GLU A 97 12.04 -2.22 -22.13
CA GLU A 97 10.92 -3.02 -22.64
C GLU A 97 10.05 -2.27 -23.66
N TRP A 98 9.75 -1.00 -23.40
CA TRP A 98 8.85 -0.20 -24.23
C TRP A 98 9.56 0.69 -25.26
N GLY A 99 10.86 0.93 -25.10
CA GLY A 99 11.62 1.82 -25.97
C GLY A 99 10.98 3.22 -26.03
N ASP A 100 10.80 3.73 -27.24
CA ASP A 100 10.20 5.04 -27.52
C ASP A 100 8.74 5.15 -27.05
N ALA A 101 8.05 4.01 -26.84
CA ALA A 101 6.68 4.00 -26.35
C ALA A 101 6.59 4.23 -24.83
N TYR A 102 7.71 4.29 -24.10
CA TYR A 102 7.70 4.44 -22.63
C TYR A 102 6.93 5.68 -22.18
N ASP A 103 7.27 6.85 -22.72
CA ASP A 103 6.67 8.11 -22.27
C ASP A 103 5.17 8.15 -22.63
N SER A 104 4.80 7.62 -23.81
CA SER A 104 3.39 7.49 -24.22
C SER A 104 2.60 6.52 -23.31
N ASN A 105 3.18 5.38 -22.94
CA ASN A 105 2.54 4.41 -22.04
C ASN A 105 2.30 4.99 -20.63
N VAL A 106 3.26 5.76 -20.12
CA VAL A 106 3.12 6.45 -18.83
C VAL A 106 2.05 7.54 -18.92
N GLU A 107 2.06 8.35 -19.98
CA GLU A 107 1.08 9.42 -20.20
C GLU A 107 -0.35 8.88 -20.33
N LEU A 108 -0.55 7.82 -21.14
CA LEU A 108 -1.83 7.13 -21.27
C LEU A 108 -2.36 6.67 -19.91
N GLY A 109 -1.48 6.10 -19.09
CA GLY A 109 -1.83 5.69 -17.74
C GLY A 109 -2.23 6.87 -16.83
N GLN A 110 -1.45 7.95 -16.86
CA GLN A 110 -1.73 9.14 -16.07
C GLN A 110 -3.05 9.81 -16.46
N MET A 111 -3.36 9.85 -17.76
CA MET A 111 -4.63 10.39 -18.26
C MET A 111 -5.83 9.63 -17.69
N VAL A 112 -5.74 8.31 -17.58
CA VAL A 112 -6.80 7.50 -16.94
C VAL A 112 -6.93 7.84 -15.47
N ILE A 113 -5.84 7.90 -14.71
CA ILE A 113 -5.90 8.29 -13.29
C ILE A 113 -6.58 9.65 -13.14
N ASN A 114 -6.13 10.65 -13.90
CA ASN A 114 -6.68 12.01 -13.84
C ASN A 114 -8.15 12.07 -14.26
N LYS A 115 -8.61 11.15 -15.11
CA LYS A 115 -10.00 11.08 -15.56
C LYS A 115 -10.94 10.51 -14.49
N PHE A 116 -10.47 9.56 -13.69
CA PHE A 116 -11.29 8.79 -12.75
C PHE A 116 -11.06 9.11 -11.28
N ALA A 117 -9.97 9.78 -10.94
CA ALA A 117 -9.74 10.23 -9.57
C ALA A 117 -10.76 11.29 -9.16
N ASP A 118 -11.29 11.18 -7.95
CA ASP A 118 -12.27 12.12 -7.41
C ASP A 118 -11.67 13.50 -7.10
N SER A 119 -10.35 13.59 -6.97
CA SER A 119 -9.61 14.82 -6.71
C SER A 119 -8.16 14.72 -7.18
N PRO A 120 -7.45 15.86 -7.35
CA PRO A 120 -6.01 15.86 -7.62
C PRO A 120 -5.19 15.10 -6.57
N GLU A 121 -5.53 15.22 -5.29
CA GLU A 121 -4.85 14.51 -4.21
C GLU A 121 -5.03 13.00 -4.32
N SER A 122 -6.22 12.56 -4.74
CA SER A 122 -6.49 11.15 -5.00
C SER A 122 -5.71 10.64 -6.21
N ALA A 123 -5.59 11.45 -7.27
CA ALA A 123 -4.77 11.14 -8.44
C ALA A 123 -3.29 11.00 -8.06
N ASP A 124 -2.76 11.93 -7.28
CA ASP A 124 -1.37 11.91 -6.80
C ASP A 124 -1.11 10.68 -5.92
N TYR A 125 -2.04 10.35 -5.02
CA TYR A 125 -1.93 9.17 -4.16
C TYR A 125 -1.90 7.86 -4.97
N ILE A 126 -2.81 7.71 -5.94
CA ILE A 126 -2.88 6.52 -6.80
C ILE A 126 -1.60 6.41 -7.62
N THR A 127 -1.18 7.51 -8.24
CA THR A 127 0.05 7.59 -9.04
C THR A 127 1.27 7.18 -8.20
N ALA A 128 1.45 7.81 -7.03
CA ALA A 128 2.55 7.50 -6.12
C ALA A 128 2.52 6.07 -5.61
N SER A 129 1.34 5.45 -5.49
CA SER A 129 1.21 4.05 -5.07
C SER A 129 1.58 3.07 -6.18
N LEU A 130 1.18 3.35 -7.42
CA LEU A 130 1.45 2.48 -8.58
C LEU A 130 2.88 2.62 -9.12
N LEU A 131 3.50 3.80 -9.01
CA LEU A 131 4.88 4.05 -9.46
C LEU A 131 5.95 3.36 -8.57
N LYS A 132 5.56 2.67 -7.49
CA LYS A 132 6.49 1.91 -6.64
C LYS A 132 6.84 0.54 -7.21
N ASP A 133 6.08 0.05 -8.19
CA ASP A 133 6.21 -1.30 -8.72
C ASP A 133 6.01 -1.34 -10.23
N PRO A 134 6.91 -1.96 -11.01
CA PRO A 134 6.77 -2.05 -12.48
C PRO A 134 5.45 -2.68 -12.91
N ARG A 135 4.87 -3.60 -12.13
CA ARG A 135 3.57 -4.22 -12.40
C ARG A 135 2.44 -3.20 -12.33
N GLY A 136 2.52 -2.26 -11.38
CA GLY A 136 1.56 -1.17 -11.25
C GLY A 136 1.61 -0.22 -12.45
N VAL A 137 2.83 0.17 -12.85
CA VAL A 137 3.03 1.02 -14.04
C VAL A 137 2.53 0.34 -15.31
N LYS A 138 2.84 -0.95 -15.50
CA LYS A 138 2.36 -1.74 -16.65
C LYS A 138 0.84 -1.89 -16.66
N PHE A 139 0.23 -2.13 -15.50
CA PHE A 139 -1.22 -2.22 -15.36
C PHE A 139 -1.89 -0.92 -15.78
N MET A 140 -1.35 0.22 -15.32
CA MET A 140 -1.85 1.54 -15.66
C MET A 140 -1.71 1.85 -17.16
N ALA A 141 -0.55 1.55 -17.75
CA ALA A 141 -0.33 1.68 -19.20
C ALA A 141 -1.31 0.83 -20.01
N LYS A 142 -1.60 -0.40 -19.56
CA LYS A 142 -2.57 -1.29 -20.21
C LYS A 142 -3.99 -0.70 -20.17
N ILE A 143 -4.42 -0.15 -19.03
CA ILE A 143 -5.74 0.52 -18.95
C ILE A 143 -5.74 1.75 -19.87
N GLY A 144 -4.68 2.54 -19.86
CA GLY A 144 -4.50 3.71 -20.74
C GLY A 144 -4.63 3.36 -22.22
N SER A 145 -3.98 2.28 -22.68
CA SER A 145 -4.11 1.78 -24.05
C SER A 145 -5.55 1.35 -24.36
N GLN A 146 -6.23 0.61 -23.48
CA GLN A 146 -7.63 0.25 -23.69
C GLN A 146 -8.55 1.47 -23.74
N PHE A 147 -8.26 2.50 -22.95
CA PHE A 147 -8.99 3.76 -22.94
C PHE A 147 -8.80 4.51 -24.26
N ALA A 148 -7.56 4.68 -24.71
CA ALA A 148 -7.25 5.38 -25.97
C ALA A 148 -7.80 4.66 -27.21
N GLU A 149 -7.87 3.33 -27.17
CA GLU A 149 -8.49 2.51 -28.23
C GLU A 149 -10.03 2.49 -28.16
N ASN A 150 -10.66 3.24 -27.24
CA ASN A 150 -12.11 3.23 -26.97
C ASN A 150 -12.69 1.84 -26.60
N LYS A 151 -11.85 0.88 -26.21
CA LYS A 151 -12.26 -0.51 -25.87
C LYS A 151 -12.88 -0.65 -24.47
N ILE A 152 -12.87 0.40 -23.67
CA ILE A 152 -13.51 0.38 -22.34
C ILE A 152 -15.04 0.32 -22.45
N GLY A 153 -15.64 0.83 -23.55
CA GLY A 153 -17.06 0.65 -23.83
C GLY A 153 -17.46 -0.80 -24.09
N ASP A 154 -16.50 -1.64 -24.52
CA ASP A 154 -16.69 -3.09 -24.68
C ASP A 154 -16.60 -3.85 -23.36
N PHE A 155 -16.26 -3.17 -22.26
CA PHE A 155 -16.37 -3.74 -20.91
C PHE A 155 -17.85 -3.92 -20.55
N LYS A 156 -18.40 -5.07 -20.96
CA LYS A 156 -19.75 -5.50 -20.58
C LYS A 156 -19.74 -5.95 -19.12
N TYR A 157 -19.79 -4.99 -18.21
CA TYR A 157 -20.17 -5.25 -16.82
C TYR A 157 -21.65 -5.62 -16.78
N GLN A 158 -21.94 -6.90 -17.00
CA GLN A 158 -23.29 -7.42 -16.91
C GLN A 158 -23.71 -7.54 -15.44
N ARG A 159 -24.19 -6.44 -14.85
CA ARG A 159 -24.97 -6.48 -13.60
C ARG A 159 -26.42 -6.73 -13.96
N PHE A 160 -26.79 -7.99 -13.91
CA PHE A 160 -28.16 -8.43 -14.06
C PHE A 160 -28.92 -8.17 -12.75
N SER A 161 -29.42 -6.95 -12.57
CA SER A 161 -30.25 -6.61 -11.41
C SER A 161 -31.71 -6.97 -11.71
N PHE A 162 -32.06 -8.22 -11.44
CA PHE A 162 -33.44 -8.70 -11.53
C PHE A 162 -34.02 -8.81 -10.12
N THR A 163 -35.30 -8.48 -9.96
CA THR A 163 -36.06 -8.98 -8.80
C THR A 163 -36.13 -10.51 -8.90
N PRO A 164 -36.28 -11.24 -7.77
CA PRO A 164 -36.37 -12.71 -7.79
C PRO A 164 -37.47 -13.23 -8.72
N GLU A 165 -38.60 -12.53 -8.80
CA GLU A 165 -39.73 -12.86 -9.66
C GLU A 165 -39.38 -12.65 -11.15
N GLN A 166 -38.72 -11.53 -11.49
CA GLN A 166 -38.25 -11.28 -12.85
C GLN A 166 -37.15 -12.27 -13.25
N ALA A 167 -36.27 -12.63 -12.32
CA ALA A 167 -35.19 -13.58 -12.56
C ALA A 167 -35.73 -14.99 -12.87
N LYS A 168 -36.73 -15.46 -12.10
CA LYS A 168 -37.42 -16.73 -12.39
C LYS A 168 -38.09 -16.72 -13.77
N GLY A 169 -38.86 -15.67 -14.05
CA GLY A 169 -39.54 -15.55 -15.34
C GLY A 169 -38.58 -15.51 -16.52
N GLU A 170 -37.40 -14.90 -16.35
CA GLU A 170 -36.38 -14.84 -17.40
C GLU A 170 -35.61 -16.16 -17.55
N ILE A 171 -35.33 -16.88 -16.45
CA ILE A 171 -34.81 -18.25 -16.49
C ILE A 171 -35.76 -19.15 -17.28
N ASP A 172 -37.07 -19.09 -16.98
CA ASP A 172 -38.06 -19.92 -17.65
C ASP A 172 -38.13 -19.62 -19.15
N LYS A 173 -38.06 -18.34 -19.55
CA LYS A 173 -38.01 -17.98 -20.98
C LYS A 173 -36.74 -18.49 -21.66
N ILE A 174 -35.58 -18.31 -21.02
CA ILE A 174 -34.31 -18.75 -21.58
C ILE A 174 -34.32 -20.26 -21.75
N LEU A 175 -34.69 -21.04 -20.73
CA LEU A 175 -34.71 -22.50 -20.80
C LEU A 175 -35.70 -23.04 -21.84
N ASN A 176 -36.80 -22.32 -22.09
CA ASN A 176 -37.82 -22.70 -23.07
C ASN A 176 -37.55 -22.15 -24.49
N ASP A 177 -36.48 -21.38 -24.72
CA ASP A 177 -36.08 -20.91 -26.04
C ASP A 177 -34.92 -21.74 -26.60
N PRO A 178 -35.17 -22.67 -27.56
CA PRO A 178 -34.13 -23.51 -28.14
C PRO A 178 -33.13 -22.73 -29.01
N ALA A 179 -33.49 -21.53 -29.47
CA ALA A 179 -32.61 -20.68 -30.28
C ALA A 179 -31.68 -19.83 -29.41
N HIS A 180 -32.00 -19.65 -28.12
CA HIS A 180 -31.17 -18.89 -27.20
C HIS A 180 -29.77 -19.52 -27.07
N PRO A 181 -28.67 -18.73 -27.05
CA PRO A 181 -27.30 -19.26 -27.00
C PRO A 181 -26.99 -20.19 -25.81
N TYR A 182 -27.80 -20.12 -24.75
CA TYR A 182 -27.74 -21.06 -23.63
C TYR A 182 -28.14 -22.49 -24.02
N ASN A 183 -29.16 -22.67 -24.86
CA ASN A 183 -29.66 -24.00 -25.27
C ASN A 183 -29.22 -24.41 -26.68
N ASN A 184 -28.77 -23.45 -27.48
CA ASN A 184 -28.44 -23.67 -28.88
C ASN A 184 -27.05 -24.30 -29.03
N PRO A 185 -26.94 -25.56 -29.48
CA PRO A 185 -25.65 -26.25 -29.63
C PRO A 185 -24.78 -25.69 -30.76
N LYS A 186 -25.33 -24.79 -31.59
CA LYS A 186 -24.61 -24.11 -32.68
C LYS A 186 -24.09 -22.72 -32.27
N ALA A 187 -24.36 -22.25 -31.06
CA ALA A 187 -23.79 -21.01 -30.55
C ALA A 187 -22.26 -21.13 -30.49
N THR A 188 -21.56 -20.03 -30.73
CA THR A 188 -20.10 -19.98 -30.52
C THR A 188 -19.78 -20.17 -29.04
N ASN A 189 -18.56 -20.62 -28.73
CA ASN A 189 -18.12 -20.78 -27.34
C ASN A 189 -18.28 -19.50 -26.53
N GLU A 190 -17.94 -18.34 -27.12
CA GLU A 190 -18.09 -17.03 -26.45
C GLU A 190 -19.56 -16.68 -26.18
N GLU A 191 -20.47 -16.92 -27.14
CA GLU A 191 -21.91 -16.68 -26.97
C GLU A 191 -22.51 -17.60 -25.90
N HIS A 192 -22.12 -18.87 -25.88
CA HIS A 192 -22.58 -19.83 -24.89
C HIS A 192 -22.05 -19.50 -23.50
N GLU A 193 -20.76 -19.19 -23.34
CA GLU A 193 -20.16 -18.78 -22.06
C GLU A 193 -20.80 -17.50 -21.51
N ASN A 194 -21.08 -16.52 -22.37
CA ASN A 194 -21.81 -15.31 -22.00
C ASN A 194 -23.23 -15.63 -21.52
N ALA A 195 -23.94 -16.53 -22.21
CA ALA A 195 -25.28 -16.94 -21.83
C ALA A 195 -25.30 -17.73 -20.51
N VAL A 196 -24.32 -18.60 -20.27
CA VAL A 196 -24.16 -19.31 -19.00
C VAL A 196 -23.90 -18.35 -17.84
N ARG A 197 -23.00 -17.37 -18.02
CA ARG A 197 -22.75 -16.32 -17.01
C ARG A 197 -24.02 -15.53 -16.70
N PHE A 198 -24.81 -15.20 -17.73
CA PHE A 198 -26.08 -14.53 -17.55
C PHE A 198 -27.07 -15.39 -16.73
N VAL A 199 -27.32 -16.64 -17.13
CA VAL A 199 -28.25 -17.54 -16.43
C VAL A 199 -27.83 -17.76 -14.97
N ASN A 200 -26.53 -17.90 -14.69
CA ASN A 200 -26.02 -18.02 -13.32
C ASN A 200 -26.33 -16.78 -12.47
N SER A 201 -26.21 -15.58 -13.03
CA SER A 201 -26.56 -14.35 -12.32
C SER A 201 -28.07 -14.25 -11.99
N LEU A 202 -28.93 -14.81 -12.85
CA LEU A 202 -30.37 -14.89 -12.58
C LEU A 202 -30.65 -15.84 -11.41
N TYR A 203 -29.99 -17.00 -11.38
CA TYR A 203 -30.11 -17.95 -10.26
C TYR A 203 -29.61 -17.35 -8.95
N GLU A 204 -28.53 -16.56 -8.96
CA GLU A 204 -28.04 -15.82 -7.79
C GLU A 204 -29.05 -14.76 -7.31
N ALA A 205 -29.72 -14.06 -8.22
CA ALA A 205 -30.78 -13.12 -7.87
C ALA A 205 -31.99 -13.81 -7.21
N VAL A 206 -32.32 -15.04 -7.65
CA VAL A 206 -33.38 -15.86 -7.03
C VAL A 206 -32.98 -16.37 -5.64
N SER A 207 -31.71 -16.75 -5.45
CA SER A 207 -31.24 -17.34 -4.18
C SER A 207 -31.10 -16.30 -3.07
N LYS A 208 -30.67 -15.08 -3.39
CA LYS A 208 -30.50 -13.99 -2.41
C LYS A 208 -31.77 -13.52 -1.72
N ALA A 209 -32.96 -13.80 -2.26
CA ALA A 209 -34.23 -13.46 -1.60
C ALA A 209 -34.74 -14.52 -0.62
N LYS A 210 -34.06 -15.68 -0.53
CA LYS A 210 -34.41 -16.76 0.41
C LYS A 210 -33.57 -16.74 1.70
N GLY A 211 -32.55 -15.88 1.79
CA GLY A 211 -31.70 -15.68 2.97
C GLY A 211 -31.89 -14.29 3.53
#